data_AF-A0A1E5PHG0-F1
#
_entry.id   AF-A0A1E5PHG0-F1
#
_cell.length_a   1.000
_cell.length_b   1.000
_cell.length_c   1.000
_cell.angle_alpha   90.00
_cell.angle_beta   90.00
_cell.angle_gamma   90.00
#
_symmetry.space_group_name_H-M   'P 1'
#
loop_
_entity.id
_entity.type
_entity.pdbx_description
1 polymer ?
#
loop_
_entity_poly.entity_id
_entity_poly.type
_entity_poly.pdbx_seq_one_letter_code
_entity_poly.pdbx_strand_id
1 'polypeptide(L)'
;MTETLPAAEQTDDPAARPVVPRRTVRVVIDAADDPNLNRRLAALEAPSRIVIRPNPVRTTTDLVWDVLAAAGKNPAAVHSPRLGVSDAWKAVTAWLTAAHVTDVIVERAHRLLPGEELDLARLADAIDADLWLIWSSPADPTRTCNCLESLGRARRNGGRLPHSGPHREVRVIGISIFHDLLPLPAPAHQQPLHPDEHVDIGADWPALPTVDFPLFLAACRRRLAGDTFDQLNITYRAEAQRTDEFVRRHRHELTPNRTTGEFQRQLNAYLRDERLGTAASPRLALIRLRAIQAALLTRGVLLRWQSAALGPAVPDRLTTWLTPGICRALRATVSTHAAAVTVLSLHLTAAPDRFSHLLCRNVDEHGRYLYLPTFADAAVYLRADWAHQLDRHDEDECPSYGHTTGKTLLPPYAADIIAAHLAHRRADGAGTRRRFFADPKNPELESSDRALTEVVLRTCRRIGVDPLWLHRGHCEVATLGAGLAPRTDWMAARRLDVKILSDRGAIL
;
A
#
# COMPACT_ATOMS: atom_id res chain seq x y z
N MET A 1 12.39 -35.26 -18.38
CA MET A 1 13.50 -34.32 -18.58
C MET A 1 12.97 -32.96 -18.17
N THR A 2 13.46 -32.49 -17.02
CA THR A 2 12.90 -31.39 -16.23
C THR A 2 13.70 -30.12 -16.53
N GLU A 3 13.17 -29.26 -17.39
CA GLU A 3 13.72 -27.91 -17.58
C GLU A 3 13.00 -26.94 -16.66
N THR A 4 13.77 -26.41 -15.71
CA THR A 4 13.34 -25.39 -14.76
C THR A 4 13.51 -24.03 -15.44
N LEU A 5 12.43 -23.26 -15.57
CA LEU A 5 12.48 -21.87 -16.05
C LEU A 5 13.42 -21.02 -15.16
N PRO A 6 14.32 -20.20 -15.73
CA PRO A 6 15.24 -19.38 -14.95
C PRO A 6 14.49 -18.22 -14.29
N ALA A 7 14.80 -18.00 -13.02
CA ALA A 7 14.39 -16.80 -12.29
C ALA A 7 14.89 -15.56 -13.05
N ALA A 8 14.02 -14.59 -13.26
CA ALA A 8 14.33 -13.32 -13.90
C ALA A 8 15.60 -12.71 -13.29
N GLU A 9 16.62 -12.52 -14.13
CA GLU A 9 17.84 -11.79 -13.79
C GLU A 9 17.44 -10.37 -13.39
N GLN A 10 17.50 -10.14 -12.08
CA GLN A 10 17.45 -8.84 -11.45
C GLN A 10 18.77 -8.15 -11.84
N THR A 11 18.69 -7.20 -12.76
CA THR A 11 19.82 -6.39 -13.23
C THR A 11 20.59 -5.81 -12.05
N ASP A 12 21.81 -6.31 -11.83
CA ASP A 12 22.81 -5.77 -10.92
C ASP A 12 23.25 -4.38 -11.44
N ASP A 13 22.82 -3.33 -10.74
CA ASP A 13 23.33 -1.97 -10.94
C ASP A 13 24.74 -1.86 -10.32
N PRO A 14 25.81 -1.66 -11.11
CA PRO A 14 27.18 -1.57 -10.60
C PRO A 14 27.49 -0.31 -9.78
N ALA A 15 26.51 0.57 -9.54
CA ALA A 15 26.63 1.72 -8.63
C ALA A 15 26.23 1.44 -7.17
N ALA A 16 25.70 0.26 -6.85
CA ALA A 16 25.27 -0.09 -5.49
C ALA A 16 26.47 -0.49 -4.61
N ARG A 17 27.28 0.50 -4.19
CA ARG A 17 28.20 0.31 -3.06
C ARG A 17 27.38 -0.19 -1.86
N PRO A 18 27.71 -1.33 -1.23
CA PRO A 18 26.96 -1.81 -0.08
C PRO A 18 27.10 -0.78 1.05
N VAL A 19 26.00 -0.13 1.41
CA VAL A 19 25.92 0.67 2.63
C VAL A 19 26.16 -0.30 3.77
N VAL A 20 27.32 -0.21 4.42
CA VAL A 20 27.62 -1.00 5.61
C VAL A 20 26.53 -0.65 6.64
N PRO A 21 25.72 -1.61 7.10
CA PRO A 21 24.62 -1.32 8.01
C PRO A 21 25.21 -0.76 9.31
N ARG A 22 24.96 0.52 9.56
CA ARG A 22 25.32 1.19 10.80
C ARG A 22 24.33 0.70 11.85
N ARG A 23 24.74 -0.31 12.61
CA ARG A 23 23.98 -0.87 13.73
C ARG A 23 24.63 -0.41 15.02
N THR A 24 24.21 0.75 15.53
CA THR A 24 24.80 1.34 16.74
C THR A 24 23.71 1.52 17.79
N VAL A 25 24.05 1.28 19.06
CA VAL A 25 23.27 1.85 20.17
C VAL A 25 24.02 3.06 20.69
N ARG A 26 23.36 4.21 20.72
CA ARG A 26 23.96 5.46 21.22
C ARG A 26 23.22 5.91 22.46
N VAL A 27 23.94 6.04 23.57
CA VAL A 27 23.42 6.60 24.81
C VAL A 27 23.84 8.06 24.87
N VAL A 28 22.86 8.96 24.82
CA VAL A 28 23.09 10.41 24.84
C VAL A 28 22.91 10.91 26.26
N ILE A 29 23.96 11.48 26.85
CA ILE A 29 23.90 11.98 28.23
C ILE A 29 23.26 13.38 28.24
N ASP A 30 22.12 13.50 28.94
CA ASP A 30 21.39 14.73 29.16
C ASP A 30 21.06 14.91 30.65
N ALA A 31 22.10 14.98 31.49
CA ALA A 31 21.95 14.97 32.94
C ALA A 31 21.03 16.09 33.50
N ALA A 32 20.79 17.16 32.72
CA ALA A 32 19.97 18.31 33.10
C ALA A 32 18.51 18.25 32.60
N ASP A 33 18.10 17.23 31.83
CA ASP A 33 16.80 17.17 31.15
C ASP A 33 16.50 18.47 30.37
N ASP A 34 17.42 18.86 29.48
CA ASP A 34 17.38 20.17 28.80
C ASP A 34 16.07 20.35 27.99
N PRO A 35 15.23 21.36 28.30
CA PRO A 35 14.00 21.61 27.56
C PRO A 35 14.22 21.96 26.08
N ASN A 36 15.42 22.41 25.68
CA ASN A 36 15.76 22.61 24.27
C ASN A 36 15.91 21.26 23.54
N LEU A 37 16.50 20.26 24.18
CA LEU A 37 16.62 18.92 23.62
C LEU A 37 15.23 18.31 23.42
N ASN A 38 14.34 18.44 24.40
CA ASN A 38 12.96 17.94 24.29
C ASN A 38 12.19 18.56 23.12
N ARG A 39 12.32 19.88 22.89
CA ARG A 39 11.77 20.55 21.70
C ARG A 39 12.39 20.04 20.40
N ARG A 40 13.71 19.79 20.39
CA ARG A 40 14.41 19.23 19.23
C ARG A 40 13.96 17.81 18.92
N LEU A 41 13.75 16.96 19.93
CA LEU A 41 13.26 15.59 19.74
C LEU A 41 11.90 15.58 19.03
N ALA A 42 10.99 16.48 19.40
CA ALA A 42 9.72 16.64 18.67
C ALA A 42 9.93 17.03 17.20
N ALA A 43 10.95 17.84 16.90
CA ALA A 43 11.30 18.22 15.52
C ALA A 43 12.08 17.15 14.75
N LEU A 44 12.51 16.06 15.39
CA LEU A 44 13.21 14.94 14.74
C LEU A 44 12.27 13.89 14.15
N GLU A 45 10.98 13.90 14.53
CA GLU A 45 9.98 12.98 14.00
C GLU A 45 9.87 13.11 12.48
N ALA A 46 10.02 11.99 11.77
CA ALA A 46 10.01 11.93 10.32
C ALA A 46 9.60 10.51 9.85
N PRO A 47 9.25 10.28 8.57
CA PRO A 47 8.91 8.95 8.09
C PRO A 47 9.98 7.88 8.38
N SER A 48 11.27 8.26 8.36
CA SER A 48 12.39 7.37 8.66
C SER A 48 12.82 7.36 10.13
N ARG A 49 12.17 8.13 11.02
CA ARG A 49 12.58 8.30 12.42
C ARG A 49 11.40 8.32 13.37
N ILE A 50 11.44 7.46 14.37
CA ILE A 50 10.42 7.45 15.43
C ILE A 50 11.00 7.96 16.74
N VAL A 51 10.19 8.71 17.49
CA VAL A 51 10.50 9.16 18.84
C VAL A 51 9.52 8.51 19.80
N ILE A 52 10.02 7.57 20.58
CA ILE A 52 9.30 6.85 21.62
C ILE A 52 9.37 7.68 22.90
N ARG A 53 8.21 7.98 23.47
CA ARG A 53 8.06 8.70 24.73
C ARG A 53 7.43 7.75 25.75
N PRO A 54 8.24 7.03 26.54
CA PRO A 54 7.68 6.02 27.42
C PRO A 54 6.75 6.64 28.47
N ASN A 55 5.59 6.02 28.70
CA ASN A 55 4.60 6.54 29.65
C ASN A 55 5.19 6.56 31.08
N PRO A 56 5.09 7.68 31.83
CA PRO A 56 5.60 7.74 33.21
C PRO A 56 4.90 6.79 34.18
N VAL A 57 3.63 6.43 33.92
CA VAL A 57 2.85 5.50 34.75
C VAL A 57 2.61 4.25 33.92
N ARG A 58 3.41 3.20 34.17
CA ARG A 58 3.47 2.05 33.27
C ARG A 58 3.64 0.70 33.95
N THR A 59 3.15 -0.31 33.26
CA THR A 59 3.35 -1.73 33.45
C THR A 59 4.36 -2.24 32.43
N THR A 60 4.86 -3.47 32.61
CA THR A 60 5.83 -4.10 31.70
C THR A 60 5.32 -4.31 30.27
N THR A 61 4.02 -4.14 30.02
CA THR A 61 3.41 -4.30 28.69
C THR A 61 3.26 -2.99 27.93
N ASP A 62 3.52 -1.84 28.56
CA ASP A 62 3.16 -0.55 27.95
C ASP A 62 4.17 -0.08 26.90
N LEU A 63 5.41 -0.58 26.92
CA LEU A 63 6.41 -0.20 25.94
C LEU A 63 5.99 -0.46 24.49
N VAL A 64 5.40 -1.63 24.20
CA VAL A 64 4.97 -1.95 22.82
C VAL A 64 3.89 -0.99 22.34
N TRP A 65 3.04 -0.52 23.26
CA TRP A 65 1.99 0.45 22.99
C TRP A 65 2.55 1.84 22.76
N ASP A 66 3.56 2.25 23.54
CA ASP A 66 4.30 3.50 23.33
C ASP A 66 5.01 3.50 21.97
N VAL A 67 5.58 2.37 21.55
CA VAL A 67 6.21 2.22 20.23
C VAL A 67 5.16 2.30 19.11
N LEU A 68 4.00 1.66 19.26
CA LEU A 68 2.91 1.79 18.29
C LEU A 68 2.40 3.24 18.20
N ALA A 69 2.26 3.93 19.32
CA ALA A 69 1.89 5.34 19.32
C ALA A 69 2.95 6.20 18.60
N ALA A 70 4.24 5.97 18.87
CA ALA A 70 5.35 6.62 18.17
C ALA A 70 5.38 6.33 16.66
N ALA A 71 4.91 5.15 16.25
CA ALA A 71 4.72 4.77 14.84
C ALA A 71 3.44 5.37 14.20
N GLY A 72 2.77 6.33 14.88
CA GLY A 72 1.57 7.00 14.39
C GLY A 72 0.29 6.16 14.47
N LYS A 73 0.27 5.08 15.25
CA LYS A 73 -0.94 4.27 15.45
C LYS A 73 -1.87 4.94 16.45
N ASN A 74 -3.18 4.83 16.22
CA ASN A 74 -4.18 5.46 17.07
C ASN A 74 -4.11 4.90 18.52
N PRO A 75 -3.76 5.72 19.54
CA PRO A 75 -3.60 5.25 20.91
C PRO A 75 -4.85 4.57 21.47
N ALA A 76 -6.06 5.04 21.11
CA ALA A 76 -7.31 4.42 21.57
C ALA A 76 -7.50 3.01 20.98
N ALA A 77 -6.98 2.74 19.78
CA ALA A 77 -7.02 1.42 19.16
C ALA A 77 -5.93 0.49 19.70
N VAL A 78 -4.78 1.05 20.10
CA VAL A 78 -3.63 0.36 20.68
C VAL A 78 -4.00 -0.27 22.03
N HIS A 79 -4.77 0.42 22.88
CA HIS A 79 -5.22 -0.10 24.19
C HIS A 79 -6.44 -1.03 24.13
N SER A 80 -6.89 -1.42 22.94
CA SER A 80 -8.01 -2.37 22.81
C SER A 80 -7.52 -3.79 23.13
N PRO A 81 -8.21 -4.56 24.01
CA PRO A 81 -7.74 -5.85 24.55
C PRO A 81 -7.69 -7.00 23.52
N ARG A 82 -7.74 -6.70 22.22
CA ARG A 82 -7.86 -7.69 21.15
C ARG A 82 -6.53 -8.15 20.57
N LEU A 83 -5.42 -7.49 20.88
CA LEU A 83 -4.09 -7.84 20.37
C LEU A 83 -3.17 -8.22 21.54
N GLY A 84 -2.62 -9.42 21.52
CA GLY A 84 -1.63 -9.84 22.50
C GLY A 84 -0.32 -9.08 22.34
N VAL A 85 0.47 -8.96 23.41
CA VAL A 85 1.75 -8.22 23.42
C VAL A 85 2.73 -8.75 22.38
N SER A 86 2.81 -10.08 22.22
CA SER A 86 3.67 -10.70 21.19
C SER A 86 3.27 -10.29 19.77
N ASP A 87 1.98 -10.32 19.46
CA ASP A 87 1.48 -9.90 18.15
C ASP A 87 1.60 -8.39 17.94
N ALA A 88 1.52 -7.59 19.01
CA ALA A 88 1.80 -6.17 18.96
C ALA A 88 3.27 -5.90 18.56
N TRP A 89 4.24 -6.64 19.11
CA TRP A 89 5.65 -6.51 18.72
C TRP A 89 5.90 -6.93 17.27
N LYS A 90 5.22 -7.97 16.78
CA LYS A 90 5.28 -8.33 15.36
C LYS A 90 4.70 -7.23 14.47
N ALA A 91 3.56 -6.66 14.85
CA ALA A 91 2.96 -5.54 14.13
C ALA A 91 3.86 -4.31 14.13
N VAL A 92 4.47 -3.95 15.27
CA VAL A 92 5.47 -2.89 15.36
C VAL A 92 6.60 -3.12 14.38
N THR A 93 7.25 -4.29 14.46
CA THR A 93 8.38 -4.65 13.61
C THR A 93 7.99 -4.50 12.14
N ALA A 94 6.86 -5.07 11.76
CA ALA A 94 6.36 -5.03 10.41
C ALA A 94 6.07 -3.61 9.88
N TRP A 95 5.43 -2.76 10.69
CA TRP A 95 5.16 -1.37 10.32
C TRP A 95 6.44 -0.55 10.18
N LEU A 96 7.39 -0.70 11.09
CA LEU A 96 8.65 0.05 11.08
C LEU A 96 9.58 -0.42 9.95
N THR A 97 9.64 -1.72 9.66
CA THR A 97 10.37 -2.27 8.50
C THR A 97 9.82 -1.67 7.20
N ALA A 98 8.49 -1.68 7.03
CA ALA A 98 7.86 -1.18 5.80
C ALA A 98 7.97 0.34 5.64
N ALA A 99 8.01 1.08 6.74
CA ALA A 99 8.26 2.52 6.74
C ALA A 99 9.74 2.87 6.52
N HIS A 100 10.64 1.87 6.45
CA HIS A 100 12.08 2.04 6.36
C HIS A 100 12.63 2.96 7.46
N VAL A 101 12.19 2.72 8.70
CA VAL A 101 12.68 3.47 9.86
C VAL A 101 14.16 3.15 10.08
N THR A 102 14.99 4.18 10.07
CA THR A 102 16.44 4.09 10.24
C THR A 102 16.88 4.49 11.63
N ASP A 103 16.08 5.27 12.36
CA ASP A 103 16.40 5.75 13.70
C ASP A 103 15.23 5.51 14.66
N VAL A 104 15.50 4.77 15.73
CA VAL A 104 14.60 4.60 16.88
C VAL A 104 15.15 5.42 18.03
N ILE A 105 14.43 6.47 18.42
CA ILE A 105 14.86 7.40 19.46
C ILE A 105 13.96 7.22 20.68
N VAL A 106 14.55 7.05 21.86
CA VAL A 106 13.82 6.83 23.11
C VAL A 106 14.11 8.00 24.04
N GLU A 107 13.09 8.81 24.28
CA GLU A 107 13.13 9.92 25.23
C GLU A 107 13.18 9.38 26.66
N ARG A 108 13.99 10.01 27.54
CA ARG A 108 14.09 9.66 28.96
C ARG A 108 14.28 8.16 29.18
N ALA A 109 15.26 7.57 28.50
CA ALA A 109 15.56 6.14 28.52
C ALA A 109 15.93 5.58 29.91
N HIS A 110 16.35 6.42 30.86
CA HIS A 110 16.49 6.04 32.27
C HIS A 110 15.16 5.59 32.91
N ARG A 111 14.05 5.96 32.24
CA ARG A 111 12.67 5.48 32.33
C ARG A 111 12.52 3.97 32.37
N LEU A 112 13.26 3.33 31.47
CA LEU A 112 13.04 1.96 31.00
C LEU A 112 13.07 0.95 32.15
N LEU A 113 12.13 0.00 32.12
CA LEU A 113 12.07 -1.10 33.07
C LEU A 113 13.14 -2.12 32.65
N PRO A 114 13.70 -2.89 33.60
CA PRO A 114 14.74 -3.85 33.28
C PRO A 114 14.31 -4.80 32.14
N GLY A 115 15.09 -4.83 31.05
CA GLY A 115 14.84 -5.67 29.88
C GLY A 115 14.16 -4.96 28.71
N GLU A 116 13.49 -3.82 28.93
CA GLU A 116 12.87 -3.03 27.86
C GLU A 116 13.92 -2.48 26.88
N GLU A 117 15.12 -2.13 27.38
CA GLU A 117 16.26 -1.76 26.56
C GLU A 117 16.67 -2.87 25.59
N LEU A 118 16.54 -4.14 26.01
CA LEU A 118 16.88 -5.29 25.19
C LEU A 118 15.81 -5.53 24.12
N ASP A 119 14.54 -5.33 24.46
CA ASP A 119 13.45 -5.44 23.50
C ASP A 119 13.52 -4.35 22.43
N LEU A 120 13.87 -3.12 22.81
CA LEU A 120 14.13 -2.02 21.86
C LEU A 120 15.35 -2.30 20.97
N ALA A 121 16.42 -2.86 21.54
CA ALA A 121 17.59 -3.27 20.75
C ALA A 121 17.26 -4.39 19.76
N ARG A 122 16.45 -5.38 20.16
CA ARG A 122 15.95 -6.45 19.28
C ARG A 122 15.04 -5.92 18.19
N LEU A 123 14.15 -4.99 18.51
CA LEU A 123 13.31 -4.32 17.52
C LEU A 123 14.18 -3.60 16.50
N ALA A 124 15.10 -2.75 16.97
CA ALA A 124 15.98 -1.99 16.10
C ALA A 124 16.82 -2.93 15.22
N ASP A 125 17.26 -4.09 15.73
CA ASP A 125 17.94 -5.12 14.94
C ASP A 125 17.05 -5.70 13.85
N ALA A 126 15.79 -6.01 14.19
CA ALA A 126 14.84 -6.61 13.26
C ALA A 126 14.49 -5.68 12.10
N ILE A 127 14.56 -4.37 12.31
CA ILE A 127 14.25 -3.35 11.28
C ILE A 127 15.50 -2.67 10.69
N ASP A 128 16.71 -3.10 11.07
CA ASP A 128 18.00 -2.51 10.65
C ASP A 128 18.15 -1.00 10.95
N ALA A 129 17.71 -0.57 12.14
CA ALA A 129 17.76 0.82 12.60
C ALA A 129 18.83 1.08 13.67
N ASP A 130 19.35 2.30 13.74
CA ASP A 130 20.12 2.81 14.87
C ASP A 130 19.20 3.05 16.09
N LEU A 131 19.67 2.73 17.30
CA LEU A 131 18.93 2.95 18.54
C LEU A 131 19.58 4.10 19.33
N TRP A 132 18.80 5.13 19.63
CA TRP A 132 19.21 6.30 20.40
C TRP A 132 18.49 6.34 21.74
N LEU A 133 19.24 6.27 22.84
CA LEU A 133 18.73 6.30 24.20
C LEU A 133 19.08 7.65 24.83
N ILE A 134 18.07 8.53 25.01
CA ILE A 134 18.28 9.84 25.63
C ILE A 134 18.23 9.68 27.14
N TRP A 135 19.37 9.83 27.80
CA TRP A 135 19.53 9.57 29.22
C TRP A 135 19.41 10.85 30.05
N SER A 136 18.16 11.24 30.32
CA SER A 136 17.84 12.48 31.06
C SER A 136 17.87 12.33 32.58
N SER A 137 18.93 11.75 33.15
CA SER A 137 19.07 11.51 34.58
C SER A 137 20.54 11.64 35.02
N PRO A 138 20.81 12.12 36.25
CA PRO A 138 22.17 12.11 36.81
C PRO A 138 22.67 10.70 37.16
N ALA A 139 21.80 9.67 37.12
CA ALA A 139 22.19 8.29 37.35
C ALA A 139 23.12 7.79 36.23
N ASP A 140 24.08 6.92 36.57
CA ASP A 140 25.03 6.35 35.62
C ASP A 140 24.37 5.29 34.68
N PRO A 141 24.44 5.44 33.34
CA PRO A 141 23.89 4.47 32.39
C PRO A 141 24.73 3.19 32.23
N THR A 142 25.86 3.05 32.93
CA THR A 142 26.80 1.92 32.76
C THR A 142 26.13 0.55 32.85
N ARG A 143 25.16 0.37 33.77
CA ARG A 143 24.42 -0.91 33.87
C ARG A 143 23.68 -1.24 32.57
N THR A 144 22.95 -0.28 32.02
CA THR A 144 22.20 -0.43 30.76
C THR A 144 23.15 -0.68 29.59
N CYS A 145 24.27 0.05 29.53
CA CYS A 145 25.31 -0.14 28.51
C CYS A 145 25.87 -1.57 28.55
N ASN A 146 26.24 -2.05 29.74
CA ASN A 146 26.77 -3.41 29.94
C ASN A 146 25.76 -4.50 29.55
N CYS A 147 24.46 -4.30 29.83
CA CYS A 147 23.39 -5.21 29.41
C CYS A 147 23.30 -5.30 27.88
N LEU A 148 23.29 -4.15 27.20
CA LEU A 148 23.21 -4.06 25.73
C LEU A 148 24.43 -4.67 25.05
N GLU A 149 25.63 -4.43 25.59
CA GLU A 149 26.86 -5.06 25.10
C GLU A 149 26.84 -6.59 25.28
N SER A 150 26.32 -7.07 26.40
CA SER A 150 26.26 -8.51 26.72
C SER A 150 25.31 -9.27 25.77
N LEU A 151 24.21 -8.65 25.33
CA LEU A 151 23.34 -9.21 24.30
C LEU A 151 24.10 -9.44 22.98
N GLY A 152 25.00 -8.51 22.63
CA GLY A 152 25.91 -8.67 21.51
C GLY A 152 26.83 -9.89 21.67
N ARG A 153 27.31 -10.17 22.89
CA ARG A 153 28.25 -11.27 23.15
C ARG A 153 27.57 -12.65 23.22
N ALA A 154 26.37 -12.77 23.81
CA ALA A 154 25.68 -14.05 23.98
C ALA A 154 25.34 -14.74 22.63
N ARG A 155 25.11 -13.97 21.56
CA ARG A 155 24.96 -14.49 20.18
C ARG A 155 26.22 -15.19 19.63
N ARG A 156 27.41 -15.01 20.24
CA ARG A 156 28.64 -15.70 19.80
C ARG A 156 28.72 -17.16 20.23
N ASN A 157 28.08 -17.53 21.34
CA ASN A 157 28.35 -18.81 22.01
C ASN A 157 27.24 -19.87 21.82
N GLY A 158 26.14 -19.54 21.13
CA GLY A 158 25.04 -20.47 20.83
C GLY A 158 24.98 -20.82 19.34
N GLY A 159 25.04 -22.12 19.02
CA GLY A 159 25.14 -22.64 17.65
C GLY A 159 23.96 -22.30 16.72
N ARG A 160 24.28 -22.33 15.41
CA ARG A 160 23.38 -22.37 14.24
C ARG A 160 21.95 -21.87 14.45
N LEU A 161 21.77 -20.55 14.58
CA LEU A 161 20.51 -19.89 14.18
C LEU A 161 20.73 -19.18 12.83
N PRO A 162 19.81 -19.23 11.85
CA PRO A 162 20.09 -18.82 10.46
C PRO A 162 20.11 -17.31 10.19
N HIS A 163 20.16 -16.43 11.19
CA HIS A 163 20.17 -14.98 10.97
C HIS A 163 21.24 -14.31 11.85
N SER A 164 22.49 -14.47 11.45
CA SER A 164 23.68 -13.80 11.97
C SER A 164 23.70 -12.32 11.55
N GLY A 165 23.19 -11.43 12.40
CA GLY A 165 23.34 -9.98 12.23
C GLY A 165 24.58 -9.44 12.97
N PRO A 166 25.37 -8.50 12.40
CA PRO A 166 26.50 -7.85 13.09
C PRO A 166 26.13 -7.22 14.45
N HIS A 167 27.11 -7.28 15.35
CA HIS A 167 27.11 -6.67 16.69
C HIS A 167 26.72 -5.19 16.63
N ARG A 168 25.97 -4.73 17.65
CA ARG A 168 25.83 -3.29 17.91
C ARG A 168 26.97 -2.80 18.78
N GLU A 169 27.69 -1.80 18.28
CA GLU A 169 28.59 -1.01 19.13
C GLU A 169 27.73 -0.12 20.03
N VAL A 170 27.98 -0.15 21.35
CA VAL A 170 27.35 0.77 22.30
C VAL A 170 28.29 1.97 22.46
N ARG A 171 27.81 3.17 22.17
CA ARG A 171 28.58 4.41 22.32
C ARG A 171 27.87 5.37 23.26
N VAL A 172 28.58 5.87 24.26
CA VAL A 172 28.12 6.97 25.11
C VAL A 172 28.61 8.28 24.50
N ILE A 173 27.69 9.22 24.26
CA ILE A 173 27.99 10.51 23.62
C ILE A 173 27.31 11.67 24.35
N GLY A 174 27.87 12.87 24.20
CA GLY A 174 27.25 14.11 24.69
C GLY A 174 26.24 14.70 23.69
N ILE A 175 25.45 15.67 24.16
CA ILE A 175 24.41 16.36 23.36
C ILE A 175 24.96 17.03 22.10
N SER A 176 26.16 17.63 22.16
CA SER A 176 26.78 18.28 20.99
C SER A 176 27.03 17.28 19.86
N ILE A 177 27.63 16.13 20.16
CA ILE A 177 27.86 15.06 19.19
C ILE A 177 26.53 14.49 18.66
N PHE A 178 25.51 14.39 19.52
CA PHE A 178 24.18 13.98 19.08
C PHE A 178 23.60 14.94 18.02
N HIS A 179 23.75 16.25 18.19
CA HIS A 179 23.29 17.23 17.20
C HIS A 179 23.99 17.08 15.84
N ASP A 180 25.27 16.74 15.84
CA ASP A 180 26.07 16.56 14.63
C ASP A 180 25.75 15.25 13.90
N LEU A 181 25.55 14.16 14.66
CA LEU A 181 25.29 12.84 14.11
C LEU A 181 23.83 12.64 13.68
N LEU A 182 22.89 13.31 14.35
CA LEU A 182 21.47 13.25 14.03
C LEU A 182 20.96 14.67 13.71
N PRO A 183 21.28 15.19 12.51
CA PRO A 183 20.75 16.47 12.07
C PRO A 183 19.24 16.39 12.02
N LEU A 184 18.57 17.52 12.26
CA LEU A 184 17.13 17.62 12.01
C LEU A 184 16.87 17.08 10.60
N PRO A 185 15.78 16.30 10.40
CA PRO A 185 15.40 15.97 9.05
C PRO A 185 15.38 17.30 8.29
N ALA A 186 15.97 17.33 7.09
CA ALA A 186 15.75 18.47 6.20
C ALA A 186 14.26 18.75 6.33
N PRO A 187 13.85 20.02 6.62
CA PRO A 187 12.44 20.31 6.73
C PRO A 187 11.91 19.60 5.52
N ALA A 188 11.00 18.64 5.77
CA ALA A 188 10.34 18.06 4.64
C ALA A 188 10.00 19.32 3.84
N HIS A 189 10.21 19.32 2.52
CA HIS A 189 9.12 19.88 1.78
C HIS A 189 7.97 19.06 2.32
N GLN A 190 7.37 19.57 3.41
CA GLN A 190 6.15 19.13 3.99
C GLN A 190 5.40 19.34 2.72
N GLN A 191 5.22 18.25 1.98
CA GLN A 191 4.20 18.20 0.99
C GLN A 191 3.01 18.41 1.89
N PRO A 192 2.53 19.65 1.95
CA PRO A 192 2.33 20.21 3.27
C PRO A 192 1.32 19.41 4.06
N LEU A 193 1.29 19.61 5.36
CA LEU A 193 0.15 19.19 6.17
C LEU A 193 -1.14 20.02 5.80
N HIS A 194 -1.23 20.46 4.52
CA HIS A 194 -1.95 21.48 3.72
C HIS A 194 -1.52 22.97 3.87
N PRO A 195 -1.20 23.65 2.75
CA PRO A 195 -1.78 24.93 2.38
C PRO A 195 -2.30 24.95 0.92
N ASP A 196 -2.59 23.76 0.34
CA ASP A 196 -2.81 23.58 -1.10
C ASP A 196 -4.10 22.75 -1.43
N GLU A 197 -5.35 23.19 -1.25
CA GLU A 197 -5.80 24.58 -1.28
C GLU A 197 -4.95 25.43 -2.24
N HIS A 198 -4.63 24.85 -3.42
CA HIS A 198 -3.76 25.32 -4.53
C HIS A 198 -2.28 24.87 -4.44
N VAL A 199 -1.86 23.71 -4.95
CA VAL A 199 -1.91 23.41 -6.39
C VAL A 199 -2.36 21.96 -6.63
N ASP A 200 -3.64 21.70 -6.40
CA ASP A 200 -4.28 20.62 -7.10
C ASP A 200 -4.33 21.05 -8.57
N ILE A 201 -3.38 20.56 -9.36
CA ILE A 201 -3.37 20.67 -10.84
C ILE A 201 -4.73 20.16 -11.40
N GLY A 202 -5.53 19.48 -10.57
CA GLY A 202 -6.91 19.09 -10.78
C GLY A 202 -8.04 19.84 -10.01
N ALA A 203 -7.81 20.65 -8.95
CA ALA A 203 -8.88 21.39 -8.23
C ALA A 203 -9.22 22.67 -8.97
N ASP A 204 -8.24 23.20 -9.69
CA ASP A 204 -8.36 24.45 -10.45
C ASP A 204 -9.18 24.28 -11.74
N TRP A 205 -9.63 23.05 -12.06
CA TRP A 205 -10.60 22.89 -13.13
C TRP A 205 -11.96 23.42 -12.67
N PRO A 206 -12.54 24.43 -13.34
CA PRO A 206 -13.93 24.82 -13.10
C PRO A 206 -14.86 23.65 -13.46
N ALA A 207 -16.14 23.79 -13.10
CA ALA A 207 -17.14 22.77 -13.40
C ALA A 207 -17.15 22.42 -14.91
N LEU A 208 -16.77 21.17 -15.22
CA LEU A 208 -16.68 20.68 -16.59
C LEU A 208 -18.04 20.13 -17.07
N PRO A 209 -18.39 20.30 -18.36
CA PRO A 209 -19.57 19.68 -18.92
C PRO A 209 -19.44 18.15 -18.93
N THR A 210 -20.48 17.44 -18.50
CA THR A 210 -20.53 15.97 -18.49
C THR A 210 -21.03 15.37 -19.83
N VAL A 211 -21.14 16.19 -20.88
CA VAL A 211 -21.55 15.78 -22.23
C VAL A 211 -20.61 14.71 -22.82
N ASP A 212 -21.09 13.97 -23.81
CA ASP A 212 -20.31 12.92 -24.44
C ASP A 212 -19.07 13.42 -25.19
N PHE A 213 -18.10 12.52 -25.34
CA PHE A 213 -16.77 12.82 -25.87
C PHE A 213 -16.75 13.53 -27.22
N PRO A 214 -17.68 13.31 -28.19
CA PRO A 214 -17.66 14.06 -29.45
C PRO A 214 -17.95 15.55 -29.27
N LEU A 215 -18.71 15.92 -28.23
CA LEU A 215 -19.13 17.29 -27.95
C LEU A 215 -18.33 17.94 -26.82
N PHE A 216 -17.53 17.16 -26.09
CA PHE A 216 -16.86 17.59 -24.87
C PHE A 216 -15.96 18.81 -25.08
N LEU A 217 -15.02 18.77 -26.03
CA LEU A 217 -14.11 19.90 -26.28
C LEU A 217 -14.86 21.16 -26.75
N ALA A 218 -15.87 21.01 -27.61
CA ALA A 218 -16.68 22.14 -28.06
C ALA A 218 -17.48 22.75 -26.90
N ALA A 219 -18.01 21.93 -25.99
CA ALA A 219 -18.71 22.39 -24.80
C ALA A 219 -17.76 23.09 -23.81
N CYS A 220 -16.54 22.58 -23.61
CA CYS A 220 -15.51 23.22 -22.81
C CYS A 220 -15.10 24.58 -23.40
N ARG A 221 -14.84 24.64 -24.73
CA ARG A 221 -14.45 25.88 -25.41
C ARG A 221 -15.46 27.02 -25.25
N ARG A 222 -16.75 26.68 -25.16
CA ARG A 222 -17.83 27.67 -24.95
C ARG A 222 -17.96 28.15 -23.50
N ARG A 223 -17.46 27.38 -22.53
CA ARG A 223 -17.69 27.61 -21.08
C ARG A 223 -16.46 28.11 -20.34
N LEU A 224 -15.28 27.70 -20.79
CA LEU A 224 -14.01 27.97 -20.11
C LEU A 224 -13.35 29.23 -20.66
N ALA A 225 -12.59 29.92 -19.82
CA ALA A 225 -11.68 30.98 -20.27
C ALA A 225 -10.63 30.40 -21.24
N GLY A 226 -10.08 31.26 -22.12
CA GLY A 226 -9.12 30.85 -23.16
C GLY A 226 -7.95 30.04 -22.60
N ASP A 227 -7.24 30.58 -21.61
CA ASP A 227 -6.06 29.95 -21.01
C ASP A 227 -6.41 28.59 -20.35
N THR A 228 -7.53 28.53 -19.63
CA THR A 228 -8.01 27.27 -19.02
C THR A 228 -8.39 26.25 -20.08
N PHE A 229 -9.03 26.67 -21.17
CA PHE A 229 -9.35 25.77 -22.28
C PHE A 229 -8.09 25.24 -22.96
N ASP A 230 -7.07 26.09 -23.14
CA ASP A 230 -5.81 25.68 -23.76
C ASP A 230 -5.06 24.65 -22.91
N GLN A 231 -5.00 24.86 -21.58
CA GLN A 231 -4.47 23.85 -20.65
C GLN A 231 -5.25 22.53 -20.70
N LEU A 232 -6.59 22.61 -20.76
CA LEU A 232 -7.45 21.43 -20.89
C LEU A 232 -7.16 20.68 -22.19
N ASN A 233 -7.05 21.41 -23.29
CA ASN A 233 -6.81 20.87 -24.62
C ASN A 233 -5.41 20.22 -24.73
N ILE A 234 -4.38 20.81 -24.11
CA ILE A 234 -3.04 20.18 -24.00
C ILE A 234 -3.16 18.85 -23.24
N THR A 235 -3.81 18.86 -22.08
CA THR A 235 -4.00 17.65 -21.26
C THR A 235 -4.78 16.57 -22.02
N TYR A 236 -5.87 16.97 -22.68
CA TYR A 236 -6.72 16.09 -23.49
C TYR A 236 -5.92 15.44 -24.64
N ARG A 237 -5.15 16.23 -25.40
CA ARG A 237 -4.35 15.73 -26.53
C ARG A 237 -3.24 14.81 -26.07
N ALA A 238 -2.52 15.16 -25.01
CA ALA A 238 -1.49 14.31 -24.43
C ALA A 238 -2.06 12.95 -24.01
N GLU A 239 -3.27 12.93 -23.43
CA GLU A 239 -3.91 11.69 -23.02
C GLU A 239 -4.42 10.86 -24.21
N ALA A 240 -4.96 11.51 -25.25
CA ALA A 240 -5.35 10.83 -26.49
C ALA A 240 -4.14 10.14 -27.14
N GLN A 241 -2.98 10.82 -27.20
CA GLN A 241 -1.73 10.26 -27.75
C GLN A 241 -1.25 9.03 -26.96
N ARG A 242 -1.24 9.10 -25.62
CA ARG A 242 -0.89 7.95 -24.77
C ARG A 242 -1.84 6.77 -24.96
N THR A 243 -3.13 7.05 -25.15
CA THR A 243 -4.14 6.02 -25.42
C THR A 243 -3.91 5.38 -26.78
N ASP A 244 -3.57 6.16 -27.80
CA ASP A 244 -3.16 5.66 -29.12
C ASP A 244 -1.93 4.75 -29.04
N GLU A 245 -0.94 5.08 -28.21
CA GLU A 245 0.22 4.22 -27.93
C GLU A 245 -0.18 2.92 -27.23
N PHE A 246 -1.07 2.99 -26.24
CA PHE A 246 -1.62 1.82 -25.59
C PHE A 246 -2.33 0.89 -26.58
N VAL A 247 -3.22 1.41 -27.43
CA VAL A 247 -3.95 0.61 -28.43
C VAL A 247 -2.98 0.01 -29.45
N ARG A 248 -1.96 0.75 -29.88
CA ARG A 248 -0.95 0.22 -30.81
C ARG A 248 -0.21 -0.98 -30.23
N ARG A 249 0.16 -0.95 -28.95
CA ARG A 249 0.81 -2.08 -28.26
C ARG A 249 -0.10 -3.32 -28.20
N HIS A 250 -1.39 -3.12 -27.96
CA HIS A 250 -2.38 -4.21 -27.78
C HIS A 250 -3.22 -4.47 -29.04
N ARG A 251 -2.80 -3.97 -30.21
CA ARG A 251 -3.57 -4.09 -31.48
C ARG A 251 -3.86 -5.54 -31.85
N HIS A 252 -2.92 -6.43 -31.53
CA HIS A 252 -3.00 -7.85 -31.80
C HIS A 252 -4.10 -8.57 -30.97
N GLU A 253 -4.62 -7.93 -29.92
CA GLU A 253 -5.71 -8.46 -29.08
C GLU A 253 -7.10 -8.02 -29.59
N LEU A 254 -7.16 -7.06 -30.51
CA LEU A 254 -8.41 -6.57 -31.10
C LEU A 254 -8.90 -7.43 -32.29
N THR A 255 -8.14 -8.45 -32.70
CA THR A 255 -8.51 -9.31 -33.82
C THR A 255 -9.72 -10.19 -33.50
N PRO A 256 -10.69 -10.33 -34.42
CA PRO A 256 -11.99 -11.00 -34.19
C PRO A 256 -11.92 -12.49 -33.82
N ASN A 257 -10.76 -13.14 -33.98
CA ASN A 257 -10.56 -14.55 -33.63
C ASN A 257 -9.98 -14.76 -32.22
N ARG A 258 -9.65 -13.69 -31.49
CA ARG A 258 -9.23 -13.76 -30.09
C ARG A 258 -10.37 -13.33 -29.17
N THR A 259 -10.40 -13.90 -27.98
CA THR A 259 -11.38 -13.56 -26.96
C THR A 259 -11.28 -12.07 -26.63
N THR A 260 -12.36 -11.33 -26.87
CA THR A 260 -12.57 -9.91 -26.51
C THR A 260 -12.14 -9.56 -25.08
N GLY A 261 -12.04 -10.58 -24.22
CA GLY A 261 -11.63 -10.47 -22.82
C GLY A 261 -10.19 -10.04 -22.57
N GLU A 262 -9.20 -10.35 -23.44
CA GLU A 262 -7.81 -9.97 -23.15
C GLU A 262 -7.61 -8.46 -23.25
N PHE A 263 -8.01 -7.85 -24.37
CA PHE A 263 -7.96 -6.41 -24.54
C PHE A 263 -8.77 -5.68 -23.45
N GLN A 264 -9.94 -6.21 -23.08
CA GLN A 264 -10.75 -5.65 -22.00
C GLN A 264 -10.02 -5.70 -20.65
N ARG A 265 -9.29 -6.78 -20.33
CA ARG A 265 -8.46 -6.87 -19.12
C ARG A 265 -7.35 -5.83 -19.13
N GLN A 266 -6.61 -5.74 -20.23
CA GLN A 266 -5.52 -4.77 -20.40
C GLN A 266 -6.05 -3.34 -20.26
N LEU A 267 -7.20 -3.03 -20.88
CA LEU A 267 -7.83 -1.72 -20.77
C LEU A 267 -8.30 -1.45 -19.33
N ASN A 268 -8.88 -2.44 -18.64
CA ASN A 268 -9.30 -2.28 -17.24
C ASN A 268 -8.12 -1.92 -16.34
N ALA A 269 -6.98 -2.61 -16.49
CA ALA A 269 -5.76 -2.30 -15.75
C ALA A 269 -5.21 -0.91 -16.12
N TYR A 270 -5.14 -0.57 -17.40
CA TYR A 270 -4.71 0.75 -17.88
C TYR A 270 -5.54 1.90 -17.28
N LEU A 271 -6.86 1.74 -17.26
CA LEU A 271 -7.77 2.75 -16.70
C LEU A 271 -7.63 2.86 -15.18
N ARG A 272 -7.52 1.73 -14.46
CA ARG A 272 -7.39 1.70 -13.00
C ARG A 272 -6.03 2.20 -12.51
N ASP A 273 -4.95 1.65 -13.05
CA ASP A 273 -3.61 1.76 -12.46
C ASP A 273 -2.83 2.95 -13.01
N GLU A 274 -3.07 3.34 -14.26
CA GLU A 274 -2.25 4.35 -14.93
C GLU A 274 -2.98 5.66 -15.19
N ARG A 275 -4.30 5.64 -15.41
CA ARG A 275 -5.03 6.80 -15.96
C ARG A 275 -6.10 7.39 -15.05
N LEU A 276 -7.23 6.71 -14.91
CA LEU A 276 -8.41 7.26 -14.23
C LEU A 276 -8.32 7.05 -12.72
N GLY A 277 -7.94 5.85 -12.28
CA GLY A 277 -7.85 5.54 -10.85
C GLY A 277 -6.81 6.40 -10.14
N THR A 278 -5.71 6.74 -10.80
CA THR A 278 -4.61 7.57 -10.28
C THR A 278 -4.73 9.06 -10.62
N ALA A 279 -5.85 9.50 -11.20
CA ALA A 279 -6.06 10.91 -11.47
C ALA A 279 -6.13 11.71 -10.16
N ALA A 280 -5.41 12.84 -10.11
CA ALA A 280 -5.35 13.71 -8.93
C ALA A 280 -6.71 14.29 -8.52
N SER A 281 -7.60 14.50 -9.50
CA SER A 281 -8.96 14.96 -9.25
C SER A 281 -10.00 14.27 -10.14
N PRO A 282 -11.28 14.23 -9.70
CA PRO A 282 -12.40 13.77 -10.51
C PRO A 282 -12.53 14.47 -11.86
N ARG A 283 -12.20 15.77 -11.92
CA ARG A 283 -12.29 16.57 -13.15
C ARG A 283 -11.19 16.20 -14.13
N LEU A 284 -9.97 15.97 -13.64
CA LEU A 284 -8.89 15.45 -14.47
C LEU A 284 -9.22 14.04 -14.98
N ALA A 285 -9.82 13.19 -14.14
CA ALA A 285 -10.30 11.86 -14.57
C ALA A 285 -11.33 11.98 -15.70
N LEU A 286 -12.24 12.96 -15.64
CA LEU A 286 -13.21 13.22 -16.71
C LEU A 286 -12.52 13.66 -18.00
N ILE A 287 -11.59 14.62 -17.95
CA ILE A 287 -10.82 15.07 -19.14
C ILE A 287 -10.13 13.87 -19.79
N ARG A 288 -9.42 13.06 -18.97
CA ARG A 288 -8.73 11.85 -19.44
C ARG A 288 -9.69 10.84 -20.05
N LEU A 289 -10.81 10.55 -19.38
CA LEU A 289 -11.82 9.62 -19.90
C LEU A 289 -12.34 10.08 -21.27
N ARG A 290 -12.67 11.37 -21.45
CA ARG A 290 -13.18 11.87 -22.73
C ARG A 290 -12.10 11.83 -23.83
N ALA A 291 -10.83 12.03 -23.49
CA ALA A 291 -9.71 11.85 -24.43
C ALA A 291 -9.54 10.37 -24.83
N ILE A 292 -9.56 9.47 -23.85
CA ILE A 292 -9.46 8.03 -24.04
C ILE A 292 -10.60 7.52 -24.93
N GLN A 293 -11.85 7.93 -24.66
CA GLN A 293 -13.01 7.54 -25.47
C GLN A 293 -12.86 7.96 -26.94
N ALA A 294 -12.37 9.18 -27.19
CA ALA A 294 -12.14 9.66 -28.55
C ALA A 294 -11.02 8.87 -29.26
N ALA A 295 -9.90 8.64 -28.57
CA ALA A 295 -8.77 7.88 -29.13
C ALA A 295 -9.10 6.39 -29.35
N LEU A 296 -9.90 5.77 -28.49
CA LEU A 296 -10.38 4.40 -28.70
C LEU A 296 -11.32 4.33 -29.92
N LEU A 297 -12.22 5.33 -30.08
CA LEU A 297 -13.18 5.33 -31.18
C LEU A 297 -12.48 5.39 -32.55
N THR A 298 -11.43 6.19 -32.70
CA THR A 298 -10.66 6.27 -33.97
C THR A 298 -9.97 4.94 -34.32
N ARG A 299 -9.92 4.00 -33.37
CA ARG A 299 -9.39 2.63 -33.53
C ARG A 299 -10.48 1.56 -33.58
N GLY A 300 -11.74 1.95 -33.73
CA GLY A 300 -12.87 1.01 -33.78
C GLY A 300 -13.25 0.44 -32.42
N VAL A 301 -12.85 1.06 -31.31
CA VAL A 301 -13.20 0.62 -29.95
C VAL A 301 -14.09 1.66 -29.29
N LEU A 302 -15.31 1.27 -28.92
CA LEU A 302 -16.23 2.14 -28.20
C LEU A 302 -16.17 1.86 -26.70
N LEU A 303 -15.57 2.78 -25.94
CA LEU A 303 -15.66 2.80 -24.47
C LEU A 303 -16.87 3.63 -24.05
N ARG A 304 -17.92 2.97 -23.56
CA ARG A 304 -19.17 3.59 -23.10
C ARG A 304 -19.07 3.92 -21.61
N TRP A 305 -19.58 5.09 -21.22
CA TRP A 305 -19.71 5.47 -19.82
C TRP A 305 -21.16 5.83 -19.51
N GLN A 306 -21.83 5.01 -18.70
CA GLN A 306 -23.26 5.21 -18.36
C GLN A 306 -23.38 6.06 -17.10
N SER A 307 -23.02 7.34 -17.22
CA SER A 307 -22.97 8.30 -16.11
C SER A 307 -24.31 8.50 -15.38
N ALA A 308 -25.43 8.40 -16.10
CA ALA A 308 -26.78 8.58 -15.52
C ALA A 308 -27.08 7.60 -14.36
N ALA A 309 -26.44 6.42 -14.35
CA ALA A 309 -26.66 5.40 -13.34
C ALA A 309 -25.77 5.55 -12.09
N LEU A 310 -24.91 6.58 -12.02
CA LEU A 310 -23.93 6.77 -10.93
C LEU A 310 -24.37 7.80 -9.87
N GLY A 311 -25.55 8.41 -10.02
CA GLY A 311 -26.08 9.41 -9.09
C GLY A 311 -25.41 10.80 -9.22
N PRO A 312 -25.53 11.66 -8.19
CA PRO A 312 -24.89 12.99 -8.20
C PRO A 312 -23.36 12.87 -8.13
N ALA A 313 -22.66 13.91 -8.59
CA ALA A 313 -21.19 13.98 -8.59
C ALA A 313 -20.50 12.83 -9.35
N VAL A 314 -21.05 12.47 -10.51
CA VAL A 314 -20.58 11.37 -11.38
C VAL A 314 -19.05 11.30 -11.58
N PRO A 315 -18.32 12.42 -11.79
CA PRO A 315 -16.86 12.36 -11.98
C PRO A 315 -16.12 11.75 -10.79
N ASP A 316 -16.64 11.92 -9.57
CA ASP A 316 -15.99 11.43 -8.33
C ASP A 316 -15.97 9.90 -8.27
N ARG A 317 -16.81 9.24 -9.06
CA ARG A 317 -16.84 7.79 -9.19
C ARG A 317 -15.77 7.26 -10.14
N LEU A 318 -15.13 8.10 -10.96
CA LEU A 318 -14.11 7.66 -11.93
C LEU A 318 -12.77 7.32 -11.28
N THR A 319 -12.44 7.97 -10.17
CA THR A 319 -11.16 7.77 -9.47
C THR A 319 -11.20 6.51 -8.60
N THR A 320 -10.03 6.13 -8.05
CA THR A 320 -9.98 5.12 -7.00
C THR A 320 -10.53 5.69 -5.69
N TRP A 321 -11.11 4.81 -4.87
CA TRP A 321 -11.51 5.15 -3.51
C TRP A 321 -10.31 5.27 -2.58
N LEU A 322 -9.16 4.75 -3.01
CA LEU A 322 -7.95 4.76 -2.22
C LEU A 322 -7.20 6.09 -2.38
N THR A 323 -7.52 7.09 -1.57
CA THR A 323 -6.84 8.39 -1.56
C THR A 323 -5.65 8.40 -0.59
N PRO A 324 -4.70 9.36 -0.70
CA PRO A 324 -3.64 9.53 0.30
C PRO A 324 -4.17 9.69 1.72
N GLY A 325 -5.29 10.41 1.89
CA GLY A 325 -5.96 10.59 3.18
C GLY A 325 -6.53 9.28 3.74
N ILE A 326 -7.18 8.47 2.90
CA ILE A 326 -7.68 7.15 3.29
C ILE A 326 -6.53 6.21 3.66
N CYS A 327 -5.43 6.20 2.89
CA CYS A 327 -4.25 5.44 3.26
C CYS A 327 -3.60 5.92 4.56
N ARG A 328 -3.60 7.23 4.85
CA ARG A 328 -3.16 7.76 6.16
C ARG A 328 -4.04 7.20 7.29
N ALA A 329 -5.36 7.18 7.11
CA ALA A 329 -6.28 6.60 8.09
C ALA A 329 -6.07 5.08 8.26
N LEU A 330 -5.80 4.36 7.16
CA LEU A 330 -5.48 2.93 7.19
C LEU A 330 -4.13 2.64 7.86
N ARG A 331 -3.11 3.50 7.66
CA ARG A 331 -1.83 3.41 8.37
C ARG A 331 -1.98 3.61 9.86
N ALA A 332 -2.91 4.44 10.32
CA ALA A 332 -3.16 4.64 11.75
C ALA A 332 -3.75 3.39 12.43
N THR A 333 -4.14 2.37 11.66
CA THR A 333 -4.65 1.10 12.18
C THR A 333 -3.51 0.19 12.63
N VAL A 334 -3.68 -0.45 13.79
CA VAL A 334 -2.66 -1.34 14.37
C VAL A 334 -2.50 -2.63 13.55
N SER A 335 -3.61 -3.23 13.12
CA SER A 335 -3.61 -4.48 12.36
C SER A 335 -3.16 -4.27 10.92
N THR A 336 -1.97 -4.78 10.57
CA THR A 336 -1.47 -4.81 9.17
C THR A 336 -2.44 -5.58 8.27
N HIS A 337 -3.01 -6.67 8.76
CA HIS A 337 -3.98 -7.50 8.05
C HIS A 337 -5.24 -6.71 7.67
N ALA A 338 -5.84 -5.99 8.63
CA ALA A 338 -7.02 -5.18 8.36
C ALA A 338 -6.73 -4.03 7.40
N ALA A 339 -5.56 -3.38 7.53
CA ALA A 339 -5.15 -2.33 6.62
C ALA A 339 -4.97 -2.86 5.18
N ALA A 340 -4.22 -3.95 5.01
CA ALA A 340 -3.88 -4.50 3.71
C ALA A 340 -5.10 -5.07 2.95
N VAL A 341 -5.96 -5.84 3.61
CA VAL A 341 -7.18 -6.37 2.97
C VAL A 341 -8.08 -5.23 2.51
N THR A 342 -8.22 -4.16 3.30
CA THR A 342 -9.00 -2.98 2.92
C THR A 342 -8.36 -2.18 1.79
N VAL A 343 -7.03 -2.02 1.78
CA VAL A 343 -6.30 -1.39 0.65
C VAL A 343 -6.62 -2.13 -0.65
N LEU A 344 -6.46 -3.45 -0.69
CA LEU A 344 -6.70 -4.25 -1.89
C LEU A 344 -8.15 -4.17 -2.32
N SER A 345 -9.08 -4.32 -1.38
CA SER A 345 -10.52 -4.20 -1.64
C SER A 345 -10.92 -2.85 -2.26
N LEU A 346 -10.39 -1.74 -1.74
CA LEU A 346 -10.70 -0.40 -2.26
C LEU A 346 -10.02 -0.14 -3.62
N HIS A 347 -8.76 -0.54 -3.77
CA HIS A 347 -8.02 -0.32 -5.01
C HIS A 347 -8.57 -1.16 -6.18
N LEU A 348 -8.74 -2.47 -5.96
CA LEU A 348 -9.28 -3.39 -6.96
C LEU A 348 -10.78 -3.21 -7.18
N THR A 349 -11.47 -2.50 -6.28
CA THR A 349 -12.93 -2.40 -6.25
C THR A 349 -13.58 -3.79 -6.22
N ALA A 350 -13.02 -4.68 -5.41
CA ALA A 350 -13.35 -6.09 -5.39
C ALA A 350 -13.52 -6.62 -3.96
N ALA A 351 -14.40 -7.61 -3.82
CA ALA A 351 -14.54 -8.35 -2.58
C ALA A 351 -13.32 -9.28 -2.35
N PRO A 352 -13.04 -9.65 -1.08
CA PRO A 352 -11.85 -10.44 -0.75
C PRO A 352 -11.78 -11.81 -1.41
N ASP A 353 -12.89 -12.43 -1.81
CA ASP A 353 -12.92 -13.69 -2.58
C ASP A 353 -12.09 -13.63 -3.87
N ARG A 354 -11.84 -12.41 -4.37
CA ARG A 354 -11.03 -12.17 -5.58
C ARG A 354 -9.54 -12.10 -5.36
N PHE A 355 -9.08 -12.01 -4.12
CA PHE A 355 -7.65 -11.87 -3.83
C PHE A 355 -7.21 -12.54 -2.53
N SER A 356 -8.12 -13.24 -1.84
CA SER A 356 -7.84 -14.00 -0.61
C SER A 356 -6.83 -15.13 -0.87
N HIS A 357 -6.74 -15.59 -2.12
CA HIS A 357 -5.80 -16.63 -2.53
C HIS A 357 -4.37 -16.12 -2.79
N LEU A 358 -4.11 -14.81 -2.70
CA LEU A 358 -2.76 -14.28 -2.87
C LEU A 358 -1.77 -14.96 -1.92
N LEU A 359 -0.60 -15.29 -2.45
CA LEU A 359 0.54 -15.81 -1.69
C LEU A 359 1.51 -14.66 -1.37
N CYS A 360 2.39 -14.87 -0.40
CA CYS A 360 3.41 -13.88 -0.06
C CYS A 360 4.36 -13.57 -1.23
N ARG A 361 4.60 -14.53 -2.15
CA ARG A 361 5.36 -14.29 -3.39
C ARG A 361 4.64 -13.44 -4.43
N ASN A 362 3.33 -13.31 -4.33
CA ASN A 362 2.52 -12.53 -5.26
C ASN A 362 2.58 -11.03 -4.93
N VAL A 363 3.38 -10.63 -3.94
CA VAL A 363 3.55 -9.24 -3.51
C VAL A 363 5.04 -8.94 -3.54
N ASP A 364 5.45 -7.86 -4.19
CA ASP A 364 6.84 -7.41 -4.13
C ASP A 364 7.21 -6.97 -2.70
N GLU A 365 8.50 -6.95 -2.39
CA GLU A 365 8.97 -6.63 -1.04
C GLU A 365 8.61 -5.21 -0.58
N HIS A 366 8.42 -4.30 -1.52
CA HIS A 366 8.02 -2.91 -1.28
C HIS A 366 6.50 -2.69 -1.33
N GLY A 367 5.71 -3.73 -1.59
CA GLY A 367 4.25 -3.64 -1.72
C GLY A 367 3.76 -2.75 -2.87
N ARG A 368 4.60 -2.43 -3.86
CA ARG A 368 4.25 -1.62 -5.03
C ARG A 368 3.55 -2.43 -6.12
N TYR A 369 3.78 -3.74 -6.16
CA TYR A 369 3.29 -4.61 -7.21
C TYR A 369 2.62 -5.85 -6.64
N LEU A 370 1.47 -6.16 -7.22
CA LEU A 370 0.79 -7.44 -7.02
C LEU A 370 0.94 -8.25 -8.31
N TYR A 371 1.45 -9.46 -8.18
CA TYR A 371 1.53 -10.44 -9.26
C TYR A 371 0.36 -11.38 -9.15
N LEU A 372 -0.34 -11.64 -10.24
CA LEU A 372 -1.49 -12.53 -10.16
C LEU A 372 -1.07 -13.95 -9.81
N PRO A 373 -1.86 -14.65 -8.99
CA PRO A 373 -1.63 -16.06 -8.78
C PRO A 373 -1.87 -16.79 -10.11
N THR A 374 -0.87 -17.55 -10.53
CA THR A 374 -0.96 -18.46 -11.69
C THR A 374 -1.97 -19.57 -11.43
N PHE A 375 -2.36 -20.35 -12.45
CA PHE A 375 -3.12 -21.58 -12.19
C PHE A 375 -2.39 -22.52 -11.26
N ALA A 376 -1.07 -22.69 -11.38
CA ALA A 376 -0.30 -23.47 -10.42
C ALA A 376 -0.46 -22.94 -8.99
N ASP A 377 -0.52 -21.61 -8.81
CA ASP A 377 -0.78 -20.99 -7.51
C ASP A 377 -2.20 -21.25 -7.02
N ALA A 378 -3.19 -21.38 -7.90
CA ALA A 378 -4.58 -21.70 -7.52
C ALA A 378 -4.81 -23.22 -7.33
N ALA A 379 -4.15 -24.06 -8.11
CA ALA A 379 -4.28 -25.51 -8.15
C ALA A 379 -3.78 -26.19 -6.87
N VAL A 380 -2.84 -25.57 -6.15
CA VAL A 380 -2.43 -26.01 -4.81
C VAL A 380 -3.62 -26.02 -3.83
N TYR A 381 -4.74 -25.35 -4.14
CA TYR A 381 -5.81 -25.07 -3.18
C TYR A 381 -7.24 -25.34 -3.66
N LEU A 382 -7.46 -25.58 -4.95
CA LEU A 382 -8.77 -26.00 -5.43
C LEU A 382 -9.05 -27.41 -4.90
N ARG A 383 -10.18 -27.59 -4.21
CA ARG A 383 -10.65 -28.92 -3.79
C ARG A 383 -10.74 -29.83 -5.03
N ALA A 384 -10.50 -31.12 -4.84
CA ALA A 384 -10.54 -32.14 -5.89
C ALA A 384 -11.79 -32.03 -6.80
N ASP A 385 -12.91 -31.57 -6.23
CA ASP A 385 -14.23 -31.36 -6.86
C ASP A 385 -14.27 -30.26 -7.95
N TRP A 386 -13.27 -29.36 -8.00
CA TRP A 386 -13.12 -28.34 -9.04
C TRP A 386 -11.94 -28.61 -9.96
N ALA A 387 -11.01 -29.48 -9.54
CA ALA A 387 -9.80 -29.82 -10.31
C ALA A 387 -10.14 -30.49 -11.65
N HIS A 388 -11.23 -31.25 -11.73
CA HIS A 388 -11.67 -31.91 -12.97
C HIS A 388 -12.40 -31.00 -13.97
N GLN A 389 -12.76 -29.77 -13.60
CA GLN A 389 -13.28 -28.78 -14.56
C GLN A 389 -12.14 -27.94 -15.20
N LEU A 390 -10.88 -28.23 -14.86
CA LEU A 390 -9.72 -27.41 -15.17
C LEU A 390 -8.69 -28.18 -16.01
N ASP A 391 -9.13 -28.67 -17.16
CA ASP A 391 -8.29 -29.33 -18.17
C ASP A 391 -7.47 -28.28 -18.96
N ARG A 392 -6.60 -27.52 -18.26
CA ARG A 392 -5.88 -26.36 -18.81
C ARG A 392 -4.44 -26.24 -18.30
N HIS A 393 -3.59 -25.65 -19.12
CA HIS A 393 -2.12 -25.66 -18.99
C HIS A 393 -1.63 -24.84 -17.78
N ASP A 394 -0.46 -25.20 -17.23
CA ASP A 394 0.19 -24.55 -16.08
C ASP A 394 0.41 -23.02 -16.25
N GLU A 395 0.43 -22.54 -17.50
CA GLU A 395 0.68 -21.14 -17.86
C GLU A 395 -0.59 -20.27 -17.91
N ASP A 396 -1.79 -20.85 -17.82
CA ASP A 396 -3.00 -20.06 -17.94
C ASP A 396 -3.22 -19.16 -16.67
N GLU A 397 -3.97 -18.07 -16.81
CA GLU A 397 -4.33 -17.19 -15.68
C GLU A 397 -5.59 -17.68 -14.95
N CYS A 398 -5.56 -17.68 -13.61
CA CYS A 398 -6.68 -18.16 -12.80
C CYS A 398 -7.98 -17.35 -13.09
N PRO A 399 -9.15 -17.97 -13.39
CA PRO A 399 -10.33 -17.27 -13.91
C PRO A 399 -10.98 -16.35 -12.89
N SER A 400 -10.71 -16.56 -11.60
CA SER A 400 -11.15 -15.71 -10.48
C SER A 400 -10.57 -14.30 -10.58
N TYR A 401 -9.42 -14.16 -11.24
CA TYR A 401 -8.59 -12.96 -11.38
C TYR A 401 -8.66 -12.32 -12.78
N GLY A 402 -9.65 -12.70 -13.60
CA GLY A 402 -9.80 -12.27 -15.00
C GLY A 402 -10.06 -10.76 -15.22
N HIS A 403 -9.63 -9.90 -14.32
CA HIS A 403 -9.81 -8.44 -14.31
C HIS A 403 -8.49 -7.67 -14.14
N THR A 404 -7.36 -8.38 -14.09
CA THR A 404 -6.04 -7.82 -13.84
C THR A 404 -5.07 -8.39 -14.86
N THR A 405 -4.12 -7.56 -15.29
CA THR A 405 -2.94 -8.00 -16.03
C THR A 405 -1.97 -8.63 -15.04
N GLY A 406 -1.19 -9.65 -15.43
CA GLY A 406 -0.30 -10.42 -14.55
C GLY A 406 0.56 -9.65 -13.52
N LYS A 407 0.71 -8.32 -13.71
CA LYS A 407 1.23 -7.35 -12.74
C LYS A 407 0.24 -6.18 -12.56
N THR A 408 -0.16 -5.92 -11.32
CA THR A 408 -0.98 -4.76 -10.90
C THR A 408 -0.13 -3.78 -10.10
N LEU A 409 -0.11 -2.51 -10.50
CA LEU A 409 0.61 -1.44 -9.81
C LEU A 409 -0.26 -0.83 -8.71
N LEU A 410 0.23 -0.86 -7.47
CA LEU A 410 -0.40 -0.17 -6.36
C LEU A 410 0.04 1.29 -6.28
N PRO A 411 -0.85 2.21 -5.85
CA PRO A 411 -0.46 3.59 -5.62
C PRO A 411 0.69 3.69 -4.59
N PRO A 412 1.67 4.60 -4.76
CA PRO A 412 2.83 4.69 -3.86
C PRO A 412 2.45 4.88 -2.39
N TYR A 413 1.37 5.62 -2.14
CA TYR A 413 0.85 5.87 -0.80
C TYR A 413 0.09 4.66 -0.19
N ALA A 414 0.00 3.53 -0.87
CA ALA A 414 -0.57 2.29 -0.34
C ALA A 414 0.49 1.20 -0.15
N ALA A 415 1.65 1.37 -0.79
CA ALA A 415 2.68 0.35 -0.91
C ALA A 415 3.24 -0.08 0.46
N ASP A 416 3.50 0.89 1.35
CA ASP A 416 4.00 0.64 2.70
C ASP A 416 3.01 -0.15 3.57
N ILE A 417 1.70 0.01 3.38
CA ILE A 417 0.68 -0.79 4.09
C ILE A 417 0.77 -2.26 3.66
N ILE A 418 0.92 -2.50 2.35
CA ILE A 418 1.02 -3.85 1.80
C ILE A 418 2.36 -4.49 2.19
N ALA A 419 3.46 -3.74 2.11
CA ALA A 419 4.77 -4.17 2.59
C ALA A 419 4.76 -4.49 4.09
N ALA A 420 4.06 -3.70 4.91
CA ALA A 420 3.91 -3.97 6.34
C ALA A 420 3.18 -5.30 6.57
N HIS A 421 2.13 -5.59 5.82
CA HIS A 421 1.49 -6.89 5.96
C HIS A 421 2.39 -8.05 5.52
N LEU A 422 3.15 -7.88 4.44
CA LEU A 422 4.13 -8.88 3.99
C LEU A 422 5.21 -9.13 5.04
N ALA A 423 5.78 -8.07 5.62
CA ALA A 423 6.76 -8.15 6.70
C ALA A 423 6.20 -8.86 7.93
N HIS A 424 4.94 -8.58 8.30
CA HIS A 424 4.25 -9.28 9.38
C HIS A 424 4.12 -10.78 9.09
N ARG A 425 3.72 -11.16 7.87
CA ARG A 425 3.61 -12.57 7.48
C ARG A 425 4.96 -13.27 7.56
N ARG A 426 6.04 -12.64 7.10
CA ARG A 426 7.40 -13.18 7.22
C ARG A 426 7.82 -13.35 8.67
N ALA A 427 7.47 -12.41 9.55
CA ALA A 427 7.72 -12.50 10.99
C ALA A 427 6.95 -13.66 11.67
N ASP A 428 5.79 -14.04 11.13
CA ASP A 428 5.06 -15.25 11.53
C ASP A 428 5.67 -16.55 10.95
N GLY A 429 6.82 -16.47 10.27
CA GLY A 429 7.47 -17.61 9.62
C GLY A 429 6.83 -17.97 8.27
N ALA A 430 5.99 -17.11 7.69
CA ALA A 430 5.40 -17.36 6.39
C ALA A 430 6.47 -17.27 5.29
N GLY A 431 6.78 -18.41 4.66
CA GLY A 431 7.59 -18.45 3.44
C GLY A 431 6.84 -17.88 2.22
N THR A 432 7.53 -17.83 1.08
CA THR A 432 7.01 -17.26 -0.18
C THR A 432 5.72 -17.93 -0.68
N ARG A 433 5.55 -19.23 -0.41
CA ARG A 433 4.37 -20.03 -0.82
C ARG A 433 3.20 -20.00 0.16
N ARG A 434 3.31 -19.30 1.30
CA ARG A 434 2.21 -19.19 2.27
C ARG A 434 1.24 -18.10 1.84
N ARG A 435 -0.02 -18.22 2.27
CA ARG A 435 -1.05 -17.20 2.03
C ARG A 435 -0.62 -15.85 2.58
N PHE A 436 -0.89 -14.83 1.77
CA PHE A 436 -0.75 -13.45 2.16
C PHE A 436 -1.75 -13.11 3.26
N PHE A 437 -3.02 -13.51 3.10
CA PHE A 437 -4.05 -13.39 4.14
C PHE A 437 -4.27 -14.73 4.85
N ALA A 438 -3.91 -14.81 6.12
CA ALA A 438 -4.15 -15.97 6.99
C ALA A 438 -5.10 -15.62 8.15
N ASP A 439 -5.62 -16.61 8.86
CA ASP A 439 -6.44 -16.38 10.04
C ASP A 439 -5.59 -15.69 11.13
N PRO A 440 -6.05 -14.55 11.69
CA PRO A 440 -5.28 -13.82 12.69
C PRO A 440 -5.01 -14.58 13.99
N LYS A 441 -5.86 -15.56 14.34
CA LYS A 441 -5.71 -16.40 15.55
C LYS A 441 -4.90 -17.66 15.27
N ASN A 442 -4.94 -18.16 14.04
CA ASN A 442 -4.14 -19.29 13.61
C ASN A 442 -3.46 -18.98 12.27
N PRO A 443 -2.21 -18.46 12.30
CA PRO A 443 -1.48 -18.06 11.10
C PRO A 443 -1.22 -19.18 10.08
N GLU A 444 -1.41 -20.44 10.48
CA GLU A 444 -1.32 -21.62 9.61
C GLU A 444 -2.60 -21.87 8.82
N LEU A 445 -3.74 -21.36 9.29
CA LEU A 445 -5.05 -21.49 8.65
C LEU A 445 -5.34 -20.33 7.72
N GLU A 446 -6.18 -20.59 6.73
CA GLU A 446 -6.65 -19.58 5.79
C GLU A 446 -7.72 -18.70 6.43
N SER A 447 -7.65 -17.39 6.15
CA SER A 447 -8.77 -16.50 6.47
C SER A 447 -9.92 -16.81 5.50
N SER A 448 -11.10 -17.14 6.03
CA SER A 448 -12.30 -17.27 5.18
C SER A 448 -12.67 -15.93 4.53
N ASP A 449 -13.20 -15.96 3.30
CA ASP A 449 -13.64 -14.76 2.58
C ASP A 449 -14.68 -13.96 3.38
N ARG A 450 -15.53 -14.66 4.15
CA ARG A 450 -16.49 -14.04 5.07
C ARG A 450 -15.77 -13.24 6.16
N ALA A 451 -14.74 -13.80 6.78
CA ALA A 451 -13.97 -13.11 7.81
C ALA A 451 -13.25 -11.88 7.22
N LEU A 452 -12.64 -12.01 6.05
CA LEU A 452 -12.00 -10.88 5.35
C LEU A 452 -13.02 -9.78 5.01
N THR A 453 -14.19 -10.15 4.52
CA THR A 453 -15.27 -9.19 4.21
C THR A 453 -15.72 -8.43 5.46
N GLU A 454 -15.86 -9.11 6.59
CA GLU A 454 -16.20 -8.48 7.87
C GLU A 454 -15.10 -7.53 8.36
N VAL A 455 -13.83 -7.88 8.15
CA VAL A 455 -12.68 -7.02 8.45
C VAL A 455 -12.71 -5.77 7.58
N VAL A 456 -12.96 -5.89 6.28
CA VAL A 456 -13.07 -4.75 5.38
C VAL A 456 -14.22 -3.83 5.80
N LEU A 457 -15.43 -4.39 6.04
CA LEU A 457 -16.59 -3.62 6.50
C LEU A 457 -16.29 -2.83 7.79
N ARG A 458 -15.69 -3.49 8.78
CA ARG A 458 -15.37 -2.86 10.06
C ARG A 458 -14.33 -1.75 9.89
N THR A 459 -13.32 -1.98 9.06
CA THR A 459 -12.26 -1.03 8.81
C THR A 459 -12.79 0.18 8.06
N CYS A 460 -13.52 -0.02 6.96
CA CYS A 460 -14.17 1.02 6.18
C CYS A 460 -15.09 1.90 7.05
N ARG A 461 -15.96 1.31 7.89
CA ARG A 461 -16.80 2.07 8.83
C ARG A 461 -15.97 2.92 9.79
N ARG A 462 -14.88 2.38 10.34
CA ARG A 462 -14.01 3.11 11.27
C ARG A 462 -13.34 4.32 10.62
N ILE A 463 -13.01 4.24 9.33
CA ILE A 463 -12.38 5.34 8.58
C ILE A 463 -13.38 6.20 7.79
N GLY A 464 -14.69 5.98 7.97
CA GLY A 464 -15.74 6.76 7.30
C GLY A 464 -15.86 6.52 5.79
N VAL A 465 -15.47 5.35 5.30
CA VAL A 465 -15.55 4.99 3.88
C VAL A 465 -16.69 3.99 3.66
N ASP A 466 -17.51 4.21 2.64
CA ASP A 466 -18.65 3.34 2.28
C ASP A 466 -18.60 2.95 0.79
N PRO A 467 -17.77 1.97 0.40
CA PRO A 467 -17.60 1.58 -0.99
C PRO A 467 -18.84 0.83 -1.50
N LEU A 468 -19.25 1.17 -2.73
CA LEU A 468 -20.52 0.75 -3.34
C LEU A 468 -20.73 -0.77 -3.40
N TRP A 469 -19.65 -1.57 -3.47
CA TRP A 469 -19.73 -3.03 -3.52
C TRP A 469 -19.83 -3.69 -2.12
N LEU A 470 -19.66 -2.93 -1.03
CA LEU A 470 -19.81 -3.43 0.35
C LEU A 470 -21.27 -3.50 0.82
N HIS A 471 -22.23 -3.00 0.05
CA HIS A 471 -23.65 -3.18 0.34
C HIS A 471 -24.04 -4.66 0.16
N ARG A 472 -24.02 -5.42 1.26
CA ARG A 472 -24.50 -6.80 1.31
C ARG A 472 -25.94 -6.86 0.75
N GLY A 473 -26.13 -7.62 -0.32
CA GLY A 473 -27.40 -8.24 -0.68
C GLY A 473 -28.48 -7.39 -1.34
N HIS A 474 -28.63 -6.09 -1.08
CA HIS A 474 -29.80 -5.31 -1.55
C HIS A 474 -29.47 -3.86 -1.97
N CYS A 475 -28.39 -3.65 -2.72
CA CYS A 475 -28.26 -2.38 -3.45
C CYS A 475 -29.14 -2.46 -4.71
N GLU A 476 -29.90 -1.41 -5.04
CA GLU A 476 -30.73 -1.34 -6.27
C GLU A 476 -29.90 -1.55 -7.56
N VAL A 477 -28.58 -1.41 -7.47
CA VAL A 477 -27.63 -1.73 -8.54
C VAL A 477 -27.60 -3.23 -8.86
N ALA A 478 -27.96 -4.10 -7.90
CA ALA A 478 -28.04 -5.55 -8.05
C ALA A 478 -29.45 -6.08 -8.34
N THR A 479 -30.52 -5.27 -8.18
CA THR A 479 -31.91 -5.74 -8.35
C THR A 479 -32.42 -5.76 -9.79
N LEU A 480 -31.63 -5.38 -10.78
CA LEU A 480 -32.01 -5.51 -12.21
C LEU A 480 -31.64 -6.86 -12.84
N GLY A 481 -31.21 -7.85 -12.04
CA GLY A 481 -31.07 -9.23 -12.51
C GLY A 481 -31.02 -10.20 -11.35
N ALA A 482 -32.06 -11.02 -11.19
CA ALA A 482 -32.05 -12.16 -10.29
C ALA A 482 -30.93 -13.13 -10.72
N GLY A 483 -29.82 -13.11 -10.00
CA GLY A 483 -28.63 -13.92 -10.23
C GLY A 483 -27.50 -13.52 -9.28
N LEU A 484 -26.50 -14.40 -9.12
CA LEU A 484 -25.23 -14.10 -8.44
C LEU A 484 -24.77 -12.69 -8.83
N ALA A 485 -24.51 -11.83 -7.84
CA ALA A 485 -24.12 -10.44 -8.07
C ALA A 485 -23.10 -10.37 -9.21
N PRO A 486 -23.37 -9.60 -10.29
CA PRO A 486 -22.52 -9.63 -11.46
C PRO A 486 -21.07 -9.32 -11.05
N ARG A 487 -20.15 -10.10 -11.62
CA ARG A 487 -18.70 -9.94 -11.46
C ARG A 487 -18.34 -8.49 -11.79
N THR A 488 -18.26 -7.63 -10.79
CA THR A 488 -18.02 -6.20 -10.99
C THR A 488 -16.52 -6.02 -11.00
N ASP A 489 -15.96 -5.92 -12.19
CA ASP A 489 -14.60 -5.40 -12.34
C ASP A 489 -14.58 -3.87 -12.11
N TRP A 490 -13.37 -3.32 -12.06
CA TRP A 490 -13.16 -1.91 -11.74
C TRP A 490 -13.91 -0.99 -12.72
N MET A 491 -13.97 -1.34 -14.00
CA MET A 491 -14.74 -0.65 -15.04
C MET A 491 -16.26 -0.76 -14.81
N ALA A 492 -16.77 -1.97 -14.55
CA ALA A 492 -18.19 -2.21 -14.32
C ALA A 492 -18.72 -1.44 -13.09
N ALA A 493 -17.92 -1.38 -12.01
CA ALA A 493 -18.24 -0.58 -10.83
C ALA A 493 -18.37 0.93 -11.14
N ARG A 494 -17.83 1.38 -12.27
CA ARG A 494 -17.85 2.76 -12.78
C ARG A 494 -18.75 2.93 -13.98
N ARG A 495 -19.55 1.90 -14.29
CA ARG A 495 -20.45 1.83 -15.44
C ARG A 495 -19.73 2.11 -16.77
N LEU A 496 -18.49 1.62 -16.86
CA LEU A 496 -17.70 1.60 -18.08
C LEU A 496 -17.86 0.24 -18.78
N ASP A 497 -18.07 0.27 -20.08
CA ASP A 497 -18.27 -0.91 -20.93
C ASP A 497 -17.52 -0.73 -22.25
N VAL A 498 -17.01 -1.82 -22.83
CA VAL A 498 -16.23 -1.77 -24.08
C VAL A 498 -16.93 -2.58 -25.14
N LYS A 499 -17.07 -1.96 -26.31
CA LYS A 499 -17.55 -2.63 -27.51
C LYS A 499 -16.55 -2.45 -28.64
N ILE A 500 -16.00 -3.55 -29.14
CA ILE A 500 -15.22 -3.55 -30.38
C ILE A 500 -16.22 -3.41 -31.53
N LEU A 501 -16.06 -2.35 -32.32
CA LEU A 501 -16.82 -2.10 -33.54
C LEU A 501 -16.14 -2.92 -34.64
N SER A 502 -16.73 -4.06 -35.00
CA SER A 502 -16.15 -4.97 -35.99
C SER A 502 -15.90 -4.29 -37.34
N ASP A 503 -14.83 -4.75 -38.01
CA ASP A 503 -14.24 -4.23 -39.27
C ASP A 503 -15.16 -4.18 -40.50
N ARG A 504 -16.49 -4.33 -40.36
CA ARG A 504 -17.41 -4.22 -41.50
C ARG A 504 -17.70 -2.78 -41.94
N GLY A 505 -16.95 -1.78 -41.47
CA GLY A 505 -17.17 -0.38 -41.85
C GLY A 505 -15.98 0.56 -41.77
N ALA A 506 -14.76 0.08 -41.47
CA ALA A 506 -13.56 0.92 -41.43
C ALA A 506 -12.67 0.66 -42.66
N ILE A 507 -13.24 0.89 -43.85
CA ILE A 507 -12.43 1.35 -44.98
C ILE A 507 -12.28 2.86 -44.75
N LEU A 508 -11.05 3.28 -44.48
CA LEU A 508 -10.64 4.70 -44.42
C LEU A 508 -10.97 5.43 -45.73
#